data_AF-A0A7C3P2T6-F1
#
_entry.id   AF-A0A7C3P2T6-F1
#
_cell.length_a   1.000
_cell.length_b   1.000
_cell.length_c   1.000
_cell.angle_alpha   90.00
_cell.angle_beta   90.00
_cell.angle_gamma   90.00
#
_symmetry.space_group_name_H-M   'P 1'
#
loop_
_entity.id
_entity.type
_entity.pdbx_description
1 polymer ?
#
loop_
_entity_poly.entity_id
_entity_poly.type
_entity_poly.pdbx_seq_one_letter_code
_entity_poly.pdbx_strand_id
1 'polypeptide(L)'
;MKRVNIPIRNVLLTAFFFILFGCQGAQIKGPEESPVLGPQSKLAKGEQHVLMVAVKFPDLEPTFALERIRKRAVVELNEYIKEQSYGLTWVEADFRGWVKLPDPISEYKISPYNFKVDRTRIRKLVEDTMTALEKEIDFSQYQHILIIPGARTMPGKGYGMICYCANPGMLTGVKGNLGYVTLKSKGGKEFRDGVFVGAENAHLGMFAHDFFHALGGIHEKRRLAP
;
A
#
# COMPACT_ATOMS: atom_id res chain seq x y z
N MET A 1 64.94 20.57 -58.60
CA MET A 1 64.64 21.66 -57.65
C MET A 1 63.16 21.65 -57.28
N LYS A 2 62.89 21.48 -55.98
CA LYS A 2 61.67 21.74 -55.18
C LYS A 2 60.28 21.61 -55.86
N ARG A 3 59.60 20.49 -55.57
CA ARG A 3 58.13 20.42 -55.48
C ARG A 3 57.71 20.77 -54.06
N VAL A 4 56.84 21.78 -53.92
CA VAL A 4 56.00 22.02 -52.74
C VAL A 4 54.70 21.25 -52.98
N ASN A 5 54.23 20.48 -51.99
CA ASN A 5 52.81 20.12 -51.88
C ASN A 5 52.44 19.74 -50.44
N ILE A 6 51.89 20.76 -49.77
CA ILE A 6 50.87 20.82 -48.72
C ILE A 6 50.41 19.48 -48.11
N PRO A 7 50.57 19.25 -46.79
CA PRO A 7 49.96 18.11 -46.12
C PRO A 7 48.47 18.37 -45.87
N ILE A 8 47.64 17.55 -46.54
CA ILE A 8 46.22 17.32 -46.27
C ILE A 8 46.12 16.66 -44.89
N ARG A 9 46.14 17.47 -43.83
CA ARG A 9 45.99 16.96 -42.47
C ARG A 9 45.38 18.01 -41.54
N ASN A 10 44.37 18.76 -42.01
CA ASN A 10 43.68 19.75 -41.16
C ASN A 10 42.18 19.95 -41.48
N VAL A 11 41.53 19.05 -42.22
CA VAL A 11 40.10 19.20 -42.56
C VAL A 11 39.18 18.16 -41.90
N LEU A 12 39.74 17.10 -41.28
CA LEU A 12 38.90 16.04 -40.67
C LEU A 12 38.76 16.07 -39.15
N LEU A 13 39.44 16.97 -38.42
CA LEU A 13 39.29 17.06 -36.96
C LEU A 13 38.28 18.12 -36.48
N THR A 14 37.83 19.02 -37.36
CA THR A 14 36.92 20.10 -36.98
C THR A 14 35.43 19.73 -37.07
N ALA A 15 35.11 18.61 -37.73
CA ALA A 15 33.72 18.16 -37.91
C ALA A 15 33.19 17.22 -36.82
N PHE A 16 34.06 16.69 -35.94
CA PHE A 16 33.64 15.75 -34.88
C PHE A 16 33.34 16.41 -33.53
N PHE A 17 33.68 17.70 -33.36
CA PHE A 17 33.41 18.44 -32.12
C PHE A 17 32.06 19.18 -32.10
N PHE A 18 31.35 19.26 -33.23
CA PHE A 18 30.07 19.98 -33.33
C PHE A 18 28.81 19.12 -33.22
N ILE A 19 28.94 17.80 -33.06
CA ILE A 19 27.78 16.88 -32.96
C ILE A 19 27.42 16.53 -31.51
N LEU A 20 28.28 16.85 -30.53
CA LEU A 20 28.05 16.51 -29.12
C LEU A 20 27.31 17.58 -28.28
N PHE A 21 26.97 18.73 -28.85
CA PHE A 21 26.27 19.82 -28.14
C PHE A 21 24.83 20.10 -28.62
N GLY A 22 24.28 19.24 -29.49
CA GLY A 22 23.04 19.52 -30.22
C GLY A 22 21.74 18.89 -29.70
N CYS A 23 21.73 18.22 -28.56
CA CYS A 23 20.52 17.60 -28.00
C CYS A 23 20.37 17.88 -26.49
N GLN A 24 20.37 19.16 -26.09
CA GLN A 24 19.61 19.52 -24.90
C GLN A 24 18.14 19.57 -25.31
N GLY A 25 17.44 18.46 -25.12
CA GLY A 25 15.98 18.43 -25.22
C GLY A 25 15.40 19.58 -24.39
N ALA A 26 14.31 20.18 -24.87
CA ALA A 26 13.66 21.29 -24.19
C ALA A 26 13.49 20.96 -22.70
N GLN A 27 14.15 21.73 -21.84
CA GLN A 27 14.03 21.59 -20.40
C GLN A 27 12.60 22.02 -20.07
N ILE A 28 11.69 21.06 -19.95
CA ILE A 28 10.36 21.31 -19.43
C ILE A 28 10.58 21.69 -17.97
N LYS A 29 10.63 23.00 -17.70
CA LYS A 29 10.53 23.50 -16.33
C LYS A 29 9.17 23.05 -15.81
N GLY A 30 9.18 22.08 -14.90
CA GLY A 30 8.02 21.82 -14.06
C GLY A 30 7.60 23.11 -13.36
N PRO A 31 6.35 23.18 -12.86
CA PRO A 31 5.97 24.29 -11.99
C PRO A 31 7.00 24.44 -10.87
N GLU A 32 7.30 25.69 -10.49
CA GLU A 32 8.19 26.02 -9.38
C GLU A 32 7.85 25.11 -8.18
N GLU A 33 8.80 24.28 -7.76
CA GLU A 33 8.63 23.42 -6.60
C GLU A 33 8.43 24.35 -5.40
N SER A 34 7.20 24.40 -4.88
CA SER A 34 6.98 25.04 -3.59
C SER A 34 7.83 24.30 -2.56
N PRO A 35 8.67 24.98 -1.78
CA PRO A 35 9.49 24.35 -0.74
C PRO A 35 8.64 23.75 0.38
N VAL A 36 7.34 24.03 0.38
CA VAL A 36 6.36 23.44 1.28
C VAL A 36 5.83 22.16 0.63
N LEU A 37 6.37 21.01 1.06
CA LEU A 37 5.71 19.73 0.87
C LEU A 37 4.25 19.90 1.33
N GLY A 38 3.29 19.48 0.50
CA GLY A 38 1.86 19.61 0.79
C GLY A 38 1.50 19.02 2.17
N PRO A 39 0.26 19.20 2.67
CA PRO A 39 -0.11 18.85 4.04
C PRO A 39 0.41 17.45 4.44
N GLN A 40 1.29 17.42 5.45
CA GLN A 40 1.93 16.20 5.93
C GLN A 40 1.09 15.57 7.05
N SER A 41 0.95 14.24 7.04
CA SER A 41 0.24 13.55 8.11
C SER A 41 1.01 13.67 9.43
N LYS A 42 0.34 14.17 10.48
CA LYS A 42 0.88 14.14 11.85
C LYS A 42 0.82 12.74 12.47
N LEU A 43 0.06 11.82 11.88
CA LEU A 43 -0.13 10.45 12.35
C LEU A 43 0.99 9.52 11.88
N ALA A 44 1.82 9.96 10.92
CA ALA A 44 2.82 9.14 10.24
C ALA A 44 4.18 9.04 10.97
N LYS A 45 4.27 9.47 12.23
CA LYS A 45 5.52 9.46 13.01
C LYS A 45 5.37 8.58 14.25
N GLY A 46 6.50 8.06 14.72
CA GLY A 46 6.58 7.21 15.90
C GLY A 46 6.09 5.78 15.65
N GLU A 47 5.85 5.08 16.75
CA GLU A 47 5.33 3.72 16.78
C GLU A 47 3.92 3.63 16.20
N GLN A 48 3.70 2.64 15.34
CA GLN A 48 2.42 2.32 14.74
C GLN A 48 2.01 0.92 15.20
N HIS A 49 1.04 0.82 16.11
CA HIS A 49 0.46 -0.43 16.57
C HIS A 49 -0.49 -0.97 15.50
N VAL A 50 -0.13 -2.12 14.93
CA VAL A 50 -0.86 -2.73 13.81
C VAL A 50 -1.31 -4.15 14.18
N LEU A 51 -2.62 -4.38 14.17
CA LEU A 51 -3.18 -5.73 14.23
C LEU A 51 -3.11 -6.37 12.85
N MET A 52 -2.30 -7.41 12.70
CA MET A 52 -2.10 -8.12 11.43
C MET A 52 -2.74 -9.50 11.49
N VAL A 53 -3.74 -9.74 10.66
CA VAL A 53 -4.58 -10.94 10.75
C VAL A 53 -4.54 -11.71 9.44
N ALA A 54 -3.93 -12.88 9.45
CA ALA A 54 -4.12 -13.86 8.39
C ALA A 54 -5.44 -14.59 8.60
N VAL A 55 -6.33 -14.53 7.62
CA VAL A 55 -7.65 -15.16 7.69
C VAL A 55 -7.76 -16.31 6.71
N LYS A 56 -8.57 -17.32 7.04
CA LYS A 56 -8.91 -18.42 6.13
C LYS A 56 -10.41 -18.61 6.02
N PHE A 57 -10.82 -19.11 4.85
CA PHE A 57 -12.22 -19.36 4.52
C PHE A 57 -12.55 -20.85 4.70
N PRO A 58 -13.81 -21.23 4.98
CA PRO A 58 -14.19 -22.64 5.13
C PRO A 58 -13.98 -23.49 3.87
N ASP A 59 -14.02 -22.89 2.68
CA ASP A 59 -13.96 -23.55 1.38
C ASP A 59 -12.62 -23.38 0.64
N LEU A 60 -11.62 -22.77 1.29
CA LEU A 60 -10.33 -22.50 0.66
C LEU A 60 -9.18 -22.62 1.66
N GLU A 61 -8.25 -23.53 1.35
CA GLU A 61 -7.00 -23.65 2.08
C GLU A 61 -5.95 -22.66 1.54
N PRO A 62 -5.27 -21.89 2.43
CA PRO A 62 -4.18 -21.02 2.02
C PRO A 62 -3.04 -21.79 1.37
N THR A 63 -2.42 -21.22 0.34
CA THR A 63 -1.33 -21.89 -0.39
C THR A 63 0.05 -21.55 0.14
N PHE A 64 0.18 -20.46 0.89
CA PHE A 64 1.46 -20.01 1.44
C PHE A 64 1.58 -20.38 2.91
N ALA A 65 2.78 -20.84 3.32
CA ALA A 65 3.07 -21.09 4.72
C ALA A 65 2.86 -19.82 5.56
N LEU A 66 2.24 -19.94 6.74
CA LEU A 66 1.94 -18.82 7.61
C LEU A 66 3.20 -18.02 7.96
N GLU A 67 4.32 -18.69 8.20
CA GLU A 67 5.60 -18.04 8.50
C GLU A 67 6.12 -17.17 7.35
N ARG A 68 5.87 -17.56 6.10
CA ARG A 68 6.22 -16.73 4.94
C ARG A 68 5.40 -15.44 4.93
N ILE A 69 4.12 -15.53 5.30
CA ILE A 69 3.23 -14.38 5.40
C ILE A 69 3.66 -13.49 6.57
N ARG A 70 3.88 -14.09 7.74
CA ARG A 70 4.35 -13.40 8.96
C ARG A 70 5.65 -12.66 8.71
N LYS A 71 6.65 -13.30 8.10
CA LYS A 71 7.92 -12.66 7.75
C LYS A 71 7.71 -11.41 6.90
N ARG A 72 6.90 -11.50 5.83
CA ARG A 72 6.64 -10.37 4.94
C ARG A 72 5.85 -9.25 5.63
N ALA A 73 4.77 -9.60 6.31
CA ALA A 73 3.84 -8.63 6.89
C ALA A 73 4.44 -7.93 8.12
N VAL A 74 5.21 -8.65 8.94
CA VAL A 74 5.74 -8.14 10.21
C VAL A 74 7.16 -7.62 10.05
N VAL A 75 8.08 -8.48 9.58
CA VAL A 75 9.52 -8.18 9.59
C VAL A 75 9.88 -7.26 8.43
N GLU A 76 9.64 -7.72 7.20
CA GLU A 76 10.05 -7.00 5.99
C GLU A 76 9.33 -5.66 5.85
N LEU A 77 8.04 -5.60 6.24
CA LEU A 77 7.29 -4.34 6.25
C LEU A 77 7.88 -3.36 7.28
N ASN A 78 8.13 -3.77 8.52
CA ASN A 78 8.70 -2.87 9.53
C ASN A 78 10.09 -2.36 9.13
N GLU A 79 10.95 -3.24 8.61
CA GLU A 79 12.28 -2.88 8.10
C GLU A 79 12.17 -1.83 6.99
N TYR A 80 11.29 -2.07 6.01
CA TYR A 80 11.05 -1.12 4.92
C TYR A 80 10.55 0.23 5.45
N ILE A 81 9.58 0.25 6.37
CA ILE A 81 9.01 1.48 6.91
C ILE A 81 10.06 2.27 7.72
N LYS A 82 10.86 1.60 8.55
CA LYS A 82 11.96 2.24 9.29
C LYS A 82 12.99 2.84 8.33
N GLU A 83 13.38 2.10 7.29
CA GLU A 83 14.36 2.56 6.31
C GLU A 83 13.84 3.77 5.53
N GLN A 84 12.64 3.67 4.93
CA GLN A 84 12.07 4.73 4.10
C GLN A 84 11.70 5.99 4.88
N SER A 85 11.42 5.85 6.18
CA SER A 85 11.15 6.99 7.06
C SER A 85 12.39 7.55 7.75
N TYR A 86 13.59 7.03 7.47
CA TYR A 86 14.83 7.39 8.19
C TYR A 86 14.71 7.22 9.72
N GLY A 87 13.99 6.18 10.15
CA GLY A 87 13.73 5.88 11.56
C GLY A 87 12.66 6.75 12.22
N LEU A 88 11.95 7.60 11.47
CA LEU A 88 10.92 8.48 12.02
C LEU A 88 9.61 7.73 12.36
N THR A 89 9.38 6.56 11.78
CA THR A 89 8.24 5.69 12.12
C THR A 89 8.60 4.21 12.03
N TRP A 90 7.89 3.38 12.79
CA TRP A 90 8.04 1.94 12.77
C TRP A 90 6.72 1.24 13.10
N VAL A 91 6.65 -0.03 12.74
CA VAL A 91 5.50 -0.89 13.01
C VAL A 91 5.77 -1.75 14.24
N GLU A 92 4.84 -1.71 15.20
CA GLU A 92 4.70 -2.66 16.30
C GLU A 92 3.52 -3.58 15.98
N ALA A 93 3.83 -4.84 15.61
CA ALA A 93 2.84 -5.74 15.03
C ALA A 93 2.31 -6.78 16.04
N ASP A 94 0.99 -6.87 16.17
CA ASP A 94 0.32 -8.03 16.76
C ASP A 94 -0.18 -8.95 15.63
N PHE A 95 0.48 -10.09 15.44
CA PHE A 95 0.16 -11.01 14.36
C PHE A 95 -0.72 -12.19 14.82
N ARG A 96 -1.88 -12.35 14.17
CA ARG A 96 -2.83 -13.44 14.40
C ARG A 96 -2.94 -14.32 13.15
N GLY A 97 -2.61 -15.60 13.32
CA GLY A 97 -2.56 -16.57 12.23
C GLY A 97 -3.85 -17.34 12.01
N TRP A 98 -4.21 -17.56 10.75
CA TRP A 98 -5.34 -18.38 10.28
C TRP A 98 -6.63 -18.31 11.11
N VAL A 99 -7.06 -17.08 11.37
CA VAL A 99 -8.38 -16.80 11.93
C VAL A 99 -9.45 -17.27 10.93
N LYS A 100 -10.36 -18.12 11.39
CA LYS A 100 -11.41 -18.68 10.54
C LYS A 100 -12.53 -17.66 10.36
N LEU A 101 -12.89 -17.37 9.12
CA LEU A 101 -14.09 -16.60 8.80
C LEU A 101 -15.31 -17.52 8.67
N PRO A 102 -16.52 -17.00 8.92
CA PRO A 102 -17.73 -17.82 8.97
C PRO A 102 -18.20 -18.31 7.59
N ASP A 103 -17.93 -17.55 6.53
CA ASP A 103 -18.53 -17.77 5.22
C ASP A 103 -17.49 -18.16 4.14
N PRO A 104 -17.90 -18.79 3.03
CA PRO A 104 -17.01 -19.11 1.92
C PRO A 104 -16.43 -17.86 1.26
N ILE A 105 -15.30 -18.01 0.56
CA ILE A 105 -14.62 -16.88 -0.10
C ILE A 105 -15.53 -16.12 -1.08
N SER A 106 -16.53 -16.77 -1.67
CA SER A 106 -17.49 -16.14 -2.59
C SER A 106 -18.20 -14.93 -2.00
N GLU A 107 -18.45 -14.93 -0.68
CA GLU A 107 -19.11 -13.84 0.05
C GLU A 107 -18.21 -12.62 0.25
N TYR A 108 -16.89 -12.81 0.13
CA TYR A 108 -15.89 -11.76 0.34
C TYR A 108 -15.24 -11.28 -0.95
N LYS A 109 -15.43 -11.99 -2.08
CA LYS A 109 -14.81 -11.65 -3.37
C LYS A 109 -15.13 -10.22 -3.80
N ILE A 110 -14.12 -9.46 -4.17
CA ILE A 110 -14.25 -8.10 -4.67
C ILE A 110 -13.84 -8.00 -6.15
N SER A 111 -14.32 -6.96 -6.82
CA SER A 111 -13.88 -6.65 -8.19
C SER A 111 -12.38 -6.30 -8.20
N PRO A 112 -11.60 -6.76 -9.18
CA PRO A 112 -10.23 -6.29 -9.39
C PRO A 112 -10.16 -4.83 -9.87
N TYR A 113 -11.29 -4.24 -10.28
CA TYR A 113 -11.40 -2.85 -10.70
C TYR A 113 -11.93 -1.97 -9.56
N ASN A 114 -11.11 -1.04 -9.09
CA ASN A 114 -11.38 -0.14 -7.95
C ASN A 114 -12.76 0.54 -7.97
N PHE A 115 -13.25 0.96 -9.14
CA PHE A 115 -14.54 1.66 -9.28
C PHE A 115 -15.76 0.73 -9.36
N LYS A 116 -15.55 -0.59 -9.41
CA LYS A 116 -16.61 -1.61 -9.46
C LYS A 116 -16.63 -2.50 -8.21
N VAL A 117 -15.98 -2.05 -7.15
CA VAL A 117 -15.90 -2.79 -5.89
C VAL A 117 -17.22 -2.68 -5.13
N ASP A 118 -17.72 -3.84 -4.69
CA ASP A 118 -18.82 -3.91 -3.74
C ASP A 118 -18.30 -3.63 -2.32
N ARG A 119 -18.63 -2.46 -1.78
CA ARG A 119 -18.21 -2.00 -0.46
C ARG A 119 -18.81 -2.83 0.68
N THR A 120 -19.94 -3.50 0.45
CA THR A 120 -20.56 -4.34 1.48
C THR A 120 -19.70 -5.55 1.80
N ARG A 121 -19.03 -6.12 0.79
CA ARG A 121 -18.10 -7.24 0.94
C ARG A 121 -16.79 -6.86 1.64
N ILE A 122 -16.31 -5.64 1.40
CA ILE A 122 -15.16 -5.09 2.16
C ILE A 122 -15.54 -4.94 3.63
N ARG A 123 -16.67 -4.29 3.91
CA ARG A 123 -17.15 -4.12 5.29
C ARG A 123 -17.30 -5.49 5.96
N LYS A 124 -17.93 -6.44 5.28
CA LYS A 124 -18.11 -7.82 5.77
C LYS A 124 -16.78 -8.49 6.12
N LEU A 125 -15.76 -8.42 5.25
CA LEU A 125 -14.44 -9.00 5.54
C LEU A 125 -13.87 -8.44 6.85
N VAL A 126 -13.93 -7.12 7.02
CA VAL A 126 -13.35 -6.46 8.20
C VAL A 126 -14.15 -6.78 9.46
N GLU A 127 -15.47 -6.65 9.42
CA GLU A 127 -16.35 -6.87 10.57
C GLU A 127 -16.40 -8.35 11.00
N ASP A 128 -16.36 -9.30 10.07
CA ASP A 128 -16.24 -10.72 10.40
C ASP A 128 -14.86 -11.05 11.01
N THR A 129 -13.79 -10.42 10.51
CA THR A 129 -12.45 -10.55 11.12
C THR A 129 -12.43 -10.00 12.54
N MET A 130 -13.02 -8.83 12.76
CA MET A 130 -13.16 -8.26 14.11
C MET A 130 -13.99 -9.17 15.00
N THR A 131 -15.11 -9.70 14.51
CA THR A 131 -15.98 -10.62 15.26
C THR A 131 -15.24 -11.89 15.67
N ALA A 132 -14.38 -12.43 14.82
CA ALA A 132 -13.61 -13.62 15.16
C ALA A 132 -12.56 -13.39 16.27
N LEU A 133 -12.18 -12.13 16.51
CA LEU A 133 -11.14 -11.73 17.47
C LEU A 133 -11.67 -10.98 18.71
N GLU A 134 -12.93 -10.54 18.70
CA GLU A 134 -13.47 -9.57 19.66
C GLU A 134 -13.45 -10.01 21.14
N LYS A 135 -13.29 -11.32 21.39
CA LYS A 135 -13.19 -11.87 22.75
C LYS A 135 -11.79 -11.79 23.34
N GLU A 136 -10.78 -11.67 22.48
CA GLU A 136 -9.36 -11.73 22.86
C GLU A 136 -8.65 -10.40 22.64
N ILE A 137 -9.21 -9.55 21.77
CA ILE A 137 -8.58 -8.32 21.29
C ILE A 137 -9.38 -7.10 21.73
N ASP A 138 -8.65 -6.12 22.27
CA ASP A 138 -9.13 -4.77 22.46
C ASP A 138 -8.68 -3.90 21.27
N PHE A 139 -9.60 -3.66 20.34
CA PHE A 139 -9.30 -2.91 19.11
C PHE A 139 -8.84 -1.47 19.33
N SER A 140 -9.08 -0.89 20.52
CA SER A 140 -8.66 0.48 20.84
C SER A 140 -7.14 0.65 20.98
N GLN A 141 -6.40 -0.46 21.08
CA GLN A 141 -4.94 -0.46 21.22
C GLN A 141 -4.20 -0.32 19.89
N TYR A 142 -4.91 -0.39 18.76
CA TYR A 142 -4.30 -0.37 17.43
C TYR A 142 -4.70 0.88 16.67
N GLN A 143 -3.77 1.44 15.90
CA GLN A 143 -4.09 2.48 14.93
C GLN A 143 -4.46 1.90 13.57
N HIS A 144 -3.98 0.69 13.26
CA HIS A 144 -4.21 0.06 11.97
C HIS A 144 -4.54 -1.43 12.08
N ILE A 145 -5.30 -1.94 11.11
CA ILE A 145 -5.55 -3.35 10.89
C ILE A 145 -5.08 -3.73 9.48
N LEU A 146 -4.25 -4.76 9.40
CA LEU A 146 -3.92 -5.47 8.16
C LEU A 146 -4.68 -6.79 8.13
N ILE A 147 -5.51 -7.01 7.10
CA ILE A 147 -6.16 -8.32 6.88
C ILE A 147 -5.51 -9.01 5.68
N ILE A 148 -5.13 -10.27 5.86
CA ILE A 148 -4.46 -11.08 4.84
C ILE A 148 -5.34 -12.28 4.49
N PRO A 149 -6.20 -12.17 3.48
CA PRO A 149 -6.95 -13.32 2.96
C PRO A 149 -5.99 -14.41 2.50
N GLY A 150 -6.14 -15.62 3.06
CA GLY A 150 -5.45 -16.85 2.67
C GLY A 150 -5.92 -17.37 1.32
N ALA A 151 -5.84 -16.53 0.29
CA ALA A 151 -6.36 -16.79 -1.04
C ALA A 151 -5.43 -16.21 -2.10
N ARG A 152 -4.76 -17.08 -2.85
CA ARG A 152 -3.94 -16.64 -3.98
C ARG A 152 -4.80 -15.90 -5.01
N THR A 153 -4.37 -14.69 -5.34
CA THR A 153 -5.15 -13.74 -6.14
C THR A 153 -4.33 -13.19 -7.30
N MET A 154 -4.97 -13.14 -8.46
CA MET A 154 -4.51 -12.46 -9.68
C MET A 154 -5.69 -11.63 -10.20
N PRO A 155 -5.49 -10.63 -11.07
CA PRO A 155 -6.61 -9.88 -11.65
C PRO A 155 -7.68 -10.83 -12.22
N GLY A 156 -8.89 -10.76 -11.64
CA GLY A 156 -10.04 -11.58 -12.03
C GLY A 156 -10.06 -13.03 -11.52
N LYS A 157 -9.12 -13.45 -10.67
CA LYS A 157 -9.04 -14.81 -10.09
C LYS A 157 -8.82 -14.76 -8.57
N GLY A 158 -9.33 -15.77 -7.86
CA GLY A 158 -9.18 -15.86 -6.40
C GLY A 158 -10.09 -14.86 -5.67
N TYR A 159 -9.52 -14.12 -4.72
CA TYR A 159 -10.24 -13.13 -3.91
C TYR A 159 -10.64 -11.87 -4.70
N GLY A 160 -9.89 -11.55 -5.76
CA GLY A 160 -10.22 -10.48 -6.71
C GLY A 160 -9.13 -9.42 -6.83
N MET A 161 -9.00 -8.56 -5.82
CA MET A 161 -7.91 -7.58 -5.76
C MET A 161 -6.78 -8.08 -4.86
N ILE A 162 -5.54 -7.87 -5.30
CA ILE A 162 -4.38 -8.36 -4.56
C ILE A 162 -4.09 -7.56 -3.29
N CYS A 163 -4.30 -6.25 -3.32
CA CYS A 163 -4.09 -5.36 -2.17
C CYS A 163 -4.93 -4.08 -2.33
N TYR A 164 -5.45 -3.55 -1.24
CA TYR A 164 -6.13 -2.26 -1.20
C TYR A 164 -6.26 -1.68 0.22
N CYS A 165 -6.32 -0.35 0.32
CA CYS A 165 -6.74 0.34 1.54
C CYS A 165 -8.28 0.37 1.65
N ALA A 166 -8.83 -0.20 2.72
CA ALA A 166 -10.26 -0.18 3.01
C ALA A 166 -10.68 1.13 3.68
N ASN A 167 -9.92 1.57 4.69
CA ASN A 167 -10.21 2.74 5.52
C ASN A 167 -8.88 3.47 5.88
N PRO A 168 -8.67 4.75 5.53
CA PRO A 168 -9.48 5.52 4.61
C PRO A 168 -9.14 5.15 3.16
N GLY A 169 -10.10 4.53 2.47
CA GLY A 169 -9.94 4.15 1.08
C GLY A 169 -11.26 3.77 0.43
N MET A 170 -11.44 2.50 0.10
CA MET A 170 -12.63 2.05 -0.62
C MET A 170 -13.95 2.30 0.13
N LEU A 171 -13.94 2.25 1.47
CA LEU A 171 -15.13 2.51 2.30
C LEU A 171 -15.46 4.01 2.39
N THR A 172 -14.45 4.88 2.42
CA THR A 172 -14.61 6.33 2.57
C THR A 172 -14.81 7.04 1.22
N GLY A 173 -14.40 6.40 0.12
CA GLY A 173 -14.44 6.98 -1.22
C GLY A 173 -13.20 7.84 -1.53
N VAL A 174 -13.15 8.37 -2.76
CA VAL A 174 -11.97 9.10 -3.28
C VAL A 174 -12.24 10.58 -3.58
N LYS A 175 -13.48 11.05 -3.43
CA LYS A 175 -13.91 12.44 -3.70
C LYS A 175 -14.94 12.88 -2.65
N GLY A 176 -14.99 14.17 -2.39
CA GLY A 176 -15.99 14.79 -1.51
C GLY A 176 -15.49 15.03 -0.08
N ASN A 177 -16.43 15.17 0.85
CA ASN A 177 -16.18 15.36 2.27
C ASN A 177 -15.83 14.01 2.93
N LEU A 178 -14.55 13.61 2.89
CA LEU A 178 -14.13 12.30 3.35
C LEU A 178 -14.08 12.22 4.88
N GLY A 179 -14.51 11.08 5.40
CA GLY A 179 -14.39 10.73 6.81
C GLY A 179 -14.21 9.23 6.97
N TYR A 180 -13.52 8.83 8.03
CA TYR A 180 -13.39 7.43 8.40
C TYR A 180 -14.76 6.79 8.62
N VAL A 181 -14.89 5.55 8.18
CA VAL A 181 -16.07 4.72 8.42
C VAL A 181 -15.85 3.93 9.72
N THR A 182 -16.80 4.00 10.65
CA THR A 182 -16.82 3.10 11.81
C THR A 182 -17.25 1.70 11.37
N LEU A 183 -16.44 0.72 11.72
CA LEU A 183 -16.65 -0.71 11.51
C LEU A 183 -17.02 -1.33 12.85
N LYS A 184 -17.90 -2.34 12.83
CA LYS A 184 -18.44 -2.93 14.05
C LYS A 184 -18.48 -4.45 14.00
N SER A 185 -17.92 -5.11 15.00
CA SER A 185 -18.08 -6.55 15.19
C SER A 185 -19.51 -6.92 15.60
N LYS A 186 -19.89 -8.20 15.51
CA LYS A 186 -21.25 -8.64 15.91
C LYS A 186 -21.52 -8.41 17.40
N GLY A 187 -20.52 -8.55 18.27
CA GLY A 187 -20.62 -8.23 19.70
C GLY A 187 -20.57 -6.73 20.00
N GLY A 188 -20.39 -5.88 18.99
CA GLY A 188 -20.51 -4.43 19.10
C GLY A 188 -19.21 -3.69 19.40
N LYS A 189 -18.04 -4.33 19.28
CA LYS A 189 -16.75 -3.63 19.33
C LYS A 189 -16.56 -2.79 18.08
N GLU A 190 -16.06 -1.58 18.24
CA GLU A 190 -15.93 -0.62 17.15
C GLU A 190 -14.46 -0.35 16.83
N PHE A 191 -14.19 -0.12 15.54
CA PHE A 191 -12.89 0.32 15.04
C PHE A 191 -13.14 1.35 13.93
N ARG A 192 -12.38 2.45 13.91
CA ARG A 192 -12.59 3.54 12.96
C ARG A 192 -11.36 3.93 12.17
N ASP A 193 -10.18 3.46 12.54
CA ASP A 193 -8.92 3.94 11.98
C ASP A 193 -8.47 3.15 10.74
N GLY A 194 -7.15 3.03 10.53
CA GLY A 194 -6.56 2.46 9.33
C GLY A 194 -6.92 1.00 9.12
N VAL A 195 -7.43 0.63 7.95
CA VAL A 195 -7.63 -0.75 7.54
C VAL A 195 -7.14 -0.93 6.12
N PHE A 196 -6.25 -1.89 5.93
CA PHE A 196 -5.79 -2.30 4.60
C PHE A 196 -5.78 -3.82 4.50
N VAL A 197 -5.89 -4.30 3.28
CA VAL A 197 -6.08 -5.71 2.97
C VAL A 197 -5.11 -6.09 1.88
N GLY A 198 -4.42 -7.22 2.02
CA GLY A 198 -3.63 -7.79 0.93
C GLY A 198 -3.59 -9.30 0.98
N ALA A 199 -3.85 -9.95 -0.15
CA ALA A 199 -3.89 -11.40 -0.27
C ALA A 199 -2.55 -12.07 0.11
N GLU A 200 -2.56 -13.37 0.42
CA GLU A 200 -1.36 -14.13 0.81
C GLU A 200 -0.16 -14.00 -0.16
N ASN A 201 -0.43 -13.73 -1.44
CA ASN A 201 0.57 -13.55 -2.49
C ASN A 201 0.87 -12.06 -2.82
N ALA A 202 0.35 -11.11 -2.06
CA ALA A 202 0.75 -9.70 -2.15
C ALA A 202 2.23 -9.54 -1.77
N HIS A 203 2.98 -8.79 -2.58
CA HIS A 203 4.39 -8.54 -2.31
C HIS A 203 4.58 -7.35 -1.34
N LEU A 204 5.79 -7.20 -0.80
CA LEU A 204 6.12 -6.16 0.18
C LEU A 204 5.67 -4.75 -0.26
N GLY A 205 6.00 -4.36 -1.48
CA GLY A 205 5.61 -3.04 -2.01
C GLY A 205 4.08 -2.79 -2.04
N MET A 206 3.24 -3.83 -2.14
CA MET A 206 1.79 -3.69 -2.07
C MET A 206 1.33 -3.43 -0.63
N PHE A 207 1.87 -4.18 0.34
CA PHE A 207 1.60 -3.92 1.75
C PHE A 207 2.04 -2.51 2.16
N ALA A 208 3.25 -2.09 1.75
CA ALA A 208 3.74 -0.75 2.04
C ALA A 208 2.85 0.33 1.40
N HIS A 209 2.48 0.16 0.12
CA HIS A 209 1.61 1.09 -0.59
C HIS A 209 0.28 1.32 0.14
N ASP A 210 -0.43 0.27 0.52
CA ASP A 210 -1.73 0.40 1.16
C ASP A 210 -1.67 0.76 2.64
N PHE A 211 -0.57 0.38 3.32
CA PHE A 211 -0.26 0.91 4.64
C PHE A 211 -0.06 2.43 4.59
N PHE A 212 0.60 2.97 3.56
CA PHE A 212 0.78 4.42 3.44
C PHE A 212 -0.52 5.19 3.27
N HIS A 213 -1.52 4.63 2.58
CA HIS A 213 -2.86 5.24 2.57
C HIS A 213 -3.48 5.29 3.97
N ALA A 214 -3.31 4.22 4.77
CA ALA A 214 -3.80 4.16 6.14
C ALA A 214 -3.04 5.15 7.06
N LEU A 215 -1.72 5.21 6.93
CA LEU A 215 -0.81 6.06 7.69
C LEU A 215 -0.99 7.56 7.39
N GLY A 216 -1.17 7.90 6.12
CA GLY A 216 -1.48 9.26 5.68
C GLY A 216 -2.83 9.74 6.24
N GLY A 217 -3.80 8.83 6.31
CA GLY A 217 -5.07 9.07 6.98
C GLY A 217 -5.96 10.11 6.29
N ILE A 218 -6.88 10.70 7.05
CA ILE A 218 -7.72 11.82 6.60
C ILE A 218 -7.40 13.08 7.40
N HIS A 219 -7.11 14.17 6.69
CA HIS A 219 -6.95 15.51 7.25
C HIS A 219 -7.81 16.49 6.46
N GLU A 220 -8.55 17.36 7.18
CA GLU A 220 -9.45 18.36 6.57
C GLU A 220 -10.33 17.79 5.44
N LYS A 221 -10.87 16.58 5.68
CA LYS A 221 -11.79 15.89 4.77
C LYS A 221 -11.13 15.44 3.45
N ARG A 222 -9.80 15.36 3.41
CA ARG A 222 -8.99 14.86 2.29
C ARG A 222 -8.06 13.75 2.77
N ARG A 223 -7.72 12.81 1.88
CA ARG A 223 -6.67 11.83 2.16
C ARG A 223 -5.31 12.48 1.96
N LEU A 224 -4.38 12.20 2.87
CA LEU A 224 -2.98 12.61 2.72
C LEU A 224 -2.13 11.42 2.28
N ALA A 225 -0.98 11.74 1.69
CA ALA A 225 0.14 10.81 1.66
C ALA A 225 1.01 11.10 2.90
N PRO A 226 1.59 10.06 3.53
CA PRO A 226 2.50 10.23 4.66
C PRO A 226 3.82 10.89 4.26
#